data_AF-A0A8T6RC20-F1
#
_entry.id   AF-A0A8T6RC20-F1
#
_cell.length_a   1.000
_cell.length_b   1.000
_cell.length_c   1.000
_cell.angle_alpha   90.00
_cell.angle_beta   90.00
_cell.angle_gamma   90.00
#
_symmetry.space_group_name_H-M   'P 1'
#
loop_
_entity.id
_entity.type
_entity.pdbx_description
1 polymer ?
#
loop_
_entity_poly.entity_id
_entity_poly.type
_entity_poly.pdbx_seq_one_letter_code
_entity_poly.pdbx_strand_id
1 'polypeptide(L)'
;YPGGTRNDRFVDEVRAAGLEPGRPVYCLCRSGVRSMAAAEALTAAGLGPAYNVVDGFEGPHDAAQHRTLGGWKNSGLPWRQG
;
A
#
# COMPACT_ATOMS: atom_id res chain seq x y z
N TYR A 1 10.36 -1.32 -9.05
CA TYR A 1 11.49 -1.33 -8.12
C TYR A 1 12.77 -1.22 -8.93
N PRO A 2 13.81 -0.51 -8.47
CA PRO A 2 13.72 0.95 -8.33
C PRO A 2 13.23 1.66 -9.62
N GLY A 3 13.27 1.03 -10.80
CA GLY A 3 12.75 1.56 -12.08
C GLY A 3 11.25 1.31 -12.34
N GLY A 4 10.41 1.24 -11.31
CA GLY A 4 8.95 1.03 -11.51
C GLY A 4 8.51 -0.38 -11.94
N THR A 5 9.43 -1.34 -12.09
CA THR A 5 9.11 -2.75 -12.39
C THR A 5 8.50 -3.51 -11.19
N ARG A 6 7.89 -4.66 -11.46
CA ARG A 6 7.46 -5.61 -10.43
C ARG A 6 8.67 -6.10 -9.62
N ASN A 7 8.48 -6.27 -8.31
CA ASN A 7 9.45 -6.93 -7.44
C ASN A 7 9.02 -8.40 -7.27
N ASP A 8 9.70 -9.32 -7.94
CA ASP A 8 9.37 -10.74 -7.88
C ASP A 8 9.73 -11.39 -6.53
N ARG A 9 10.60 -10.74 -5.75
CA ARG A 9 11.01 -11.19 -4.41
C ARG A 9 10.13 -10.64 -3.28
N PHE A 10 9.13 -9.83 -3.61
CA PHE A 10 8.34 -9.10 -2.61
C PHE A 10 7.74 -9.98 -1.51
N VAL A 11 7.13 -11.11 -1.88
CA VAL A 11 6.50 -12.02 -0.91
C VAL A 11 7.54 -12.63 0.03
N ASP A 12 8.70 -13.04 -0.49
CA ASP A 12 9.76 -13.65 0.31
C ASP A 12 10.40 -12.62 1.25
N GLU A 13 10.56 -11.38 0.79
CA GLU A 13 11.04 -10.26 1.61
C GLU A 13 10.06 -9.95 2.75
N VAL A 14 8.75 -10.00 2.50
CA VAL A 14 7.73 -9.80 3.53
C VAL A 14 7.72 -10.94 4.56
N ARG A 15 7.89 -12.20 4.14
CA ARG A 15 8.05 -13.33 5.07
C ARG A 15 9.31 -13.18 5.91
N ALA A 16 10.43 -12.81 5.29
CA ALA A 16 11.69 -12.58 5.99
C ALA A 16 11.61 -11.41 6.98
N ALA A 17 10.73 -10.44 6.73
CA ALA A 17 10.40 -9.36 7.67
C ALA A 17 9.51 -9.81 8.85
N GLY A 18 9.09 -11.07 8.89
CA GLY A 18 8.36 -11.67 10.02
C GLY A 18 6.83 -11.58 9.91
N LEU A 19 6.28 -11.39 8.71
CA LEU A 19 4.84 -11.51 8.53
C LEU A 19 4.41 -12.99 8.55
N GLU A 20 3.66 -13.36 9.59
CA GLU A 20 3.04 -14.67 9.71
C GLU A 20 1.66 -14.75 9.04
N PRO A 21 1.24 -15.92 8.53
CA PRO A 21 -0.13 -16.16 8.06
C PRO A 21 -1.19 -15.84 9.13
N GLY A 22 -2.39 -15.44 8.69
CA GLY A 22 -3.51 -15.12 9.58
C GLY A 22 -3.46 -13.71 10.21
N ARG A 23 -2.37 -12.97 10.03
CA ARG A 23 -2.24 -11.59 10.50
C ARG A 23 -2.86 -10.61 9.50
N PRO A 24 -3.74 -9.69 9.94
CA PRO A 24 -4.20 -8.61 9.08
C PRO A 24 -3.04 -7.71 8.61
N VAL A 25 -3.00 -7.41 7.32
CA VAL A 25 -1.99 -6.53 6.71
C VAL A 25 -2.67 -5.41 5.95
N TYR A 26 -2.24 -4.17 6.20
CA TYR A 26 -2.70 -3.01 5.47
C TYR A 26 -1.57 -2.50 4.57
N CYS A 27 -1.74 -2.67 3.26
CA CYS A 27 -0.79 -2.20 2.26
C CYS A 27 -1.05 -0.71 1.98
N LEU A 28 -0.03 0.12 2.19
CA LEU A 28 -0.09 1.56 1.98
C LEU A 28 0.95 1.98 0.93
N CYS A 29 0.49 2.73 -0.08
CA CYS A 29 1.38 3.48 -0.97
C CYS A 29 0.89 4.93 -1.09
N ARG A 30 1.45 5.72 -2.02
CA ARG A 30 1.04 7.12 -2.22
C ARG A 30 -0.44 7.29 -2.57
N SER A 31 -0.99 6.42 -3.41
CA SER A 31 -2.30 6.64 -4.04
C SER A 31 -3.10 5.36 -4.29
N GLY A 32 -2.87 4.30 -3.50
CA GLY A 32 -3.59 3.02 -3.61
C GLY A 32 -3.16 2.07 -4.72
N VAL A 33 -2.59 2.57 -5.82
CA VAL A 33 -2.33 1.74 -7.03
C VAL A 33 -1.30 0.64 -6.78
N ARG A 34 -0.13 0.95 -6.23
CA ARG A 34 0.92 -0.05 -5.99
C ARG A 34 0.60 -0.95 -4.79
N SER A 35 -0.16 -0.43 -3.83
CA SER A 35 -0.58 -1.18 -2.65
C SER A 35 -1.68 -2.21 -2.98
N MET A 36 -2.46 -1.99 -4.03
CA MET A 36 -3.38 -3.00 -4.58
C MET A 36 -2.62 -4.25 -5.02
N ALA A 37 -1.62 -4.09 -5.89
CA ALA A 37 -0.79 -5.22 -6.35
C ALA A 37 -0.05 -5.93 -5.20
N ALA A 38 0.38 -5.18 -4.17
CA ALA A 38 0.96 -5.76 -2.97
C ALA A 38 -0.05 -6.62 -2.19
N ALA A 39 -1.26 -6.10 -1.95
CA ALA A 39 -2.31 -6.82 -1.23
C ALA A 39 -2.76 -8.08 -1.98
N GLU A 40 -2.87 -8.02 -3.30
CA GLU A 40 -3.14 -9.17 -4.16
C GLU A 40 -2.04 -10.23 -4.06
N ALA A 41 -0.76 -9.82 -4.13
CA ALA A 41 0.37 -10.75 -4.02
C ALA A 41 0.43 -11.44 -2.65
N LEU A 42 0.16 -10.72 -1.56
CA LEU A 42 0.10 -11.30 -0.21
C LEU A 42 -1.07 -12.28 -0.09
N THR A 43 -2.25 -11.89 -0.57
CA THR A 43 -3.45 -12.75 -0.57
C THR A 43 -3.20 -14.03 -1.34
N ALA A 44 -2.62 -13.95 -2.54
CA ALA A 44 -2.27 -15.10 -3.36
C ALA A 44 -1.22 -16.01 -2.70
N ALA A 45 -0.36 -15.46 -1.84
CA ALA A 45 0.64 -16.20 -1.07
C ALA A 45 0.12 -16.79 0.26
N GLY A 46 -1.17 -16.64 0.56
CA GLY A 46 -1.77 -17.08 1.83
C GLY A 46 -1.40 -16.21 3.03
N LEU A 47 -0.85 -15.01 2.78
CA LEU A 47 -0.50 -14.04 3.82
C LEU A 47 -1.62 -13.02 3.95
N GLY A 48 -2.37 -13.07 5.04
CA GLY A 48 -3.49 -12.17 5.23
C GLY A 48 -4.43 -12.51 6.38
N PRO A 49 -5.56 -11.80 6.48
CA PRO A 49 -6.18 -11.00 5.41
C PRO A 49 -5.37 -9.76 5.03
N ALA A 50 -5.18 -9.52 3.72
CA ALA A 50 -4.45 -8.37 3.20
C ALA A 50 -5.41 -7.34 2.60
N TYR A 51 -5.25 -6.08 2.99
CA TYR A 51 -6.11 -4.96 2.60
C TYR A 51 -5.30 -3.91 1.85
N ASN A 52 -5.91 -3.35 0.80
CA ASN A 52 -5.41 -2.15 0.14
C ASN A 52 -6.01 -0.91 0.79
N VAL A 53 -5.18 0.06 1.19
CA VAL A 53 -5.66 1.41 1.51
C VAL A 53 -5.93 2.14 0.19
N VAL A 54 -7.20 2.16 -0.24
CA VAL A 54 -7.65 2.50 -1.61
C VAL A 54 -7.15 3.85 -2.10
N ASP A 55 -7.12 4.89 -1.27
CA ASP A 55 -6.59 6.20 -1.67
C ASP A 55 -5.11 6.38 -1.33
N GLY A 56 -4.48 5.38 -0.69
CA GLY A 56 -3.14 5.49 -0.18
C GLY A 56 -2.97 6.61 0.85
N PHE A 57 -1.77 7.17 0.91
CA PHE A 57 -1.42 8.21 1.85
C PHE A 57 -1.85 9.61 1.40
N GLU A 58 -1.57 9.97 0.15
CA GLU A 58 -1.80 11.32 -0.39
C GLU A 58 -3.07 11.43 -1.24
N GLY A 59 -3.65 10.31 -1.71
CA GLY A 59 -4.82 10.33 -2.58
C GLY A 59 -4.49 10.38 -4.07
N PRO A 60 -5.50 10.27 -4.96
CA PRO A 60 -5.37 10.47 -6.40
C PRO A 60 -5.07 11.95 -6.76
N HIS A 61 -4.73 12.21 -8.03
CA HIS A 61 -4.64 13.59 -8.51
C HIS A 61 -6.04 14.19 -8.71
N ASP A 62 -6.19 15.48 -8.39
CA ASP A 62 -7.31 16.31 -8.78
C ASP A 62 -7.16 16.83 -10.23
N ALA A 63 -8.12 17.63 -10.67
CA ALA A 63 -8.12 18.24 -11.99
C ALA A 63 -6.89 19.15 -12.24
N ALA A 64 -6.27 19.69 -11.20
CA ALA A 64 -5.08 20.52 -11.25
C ALA A 64 -3.77 19.73 -11.05
N GLN A 65 -3.83 18.38 -11.05
CA GLN A 65 -2.69 17.50 -10.78
C GLN A 65 -2.10 17.62 -9.37
N HIS A 66 -2.86 18.14 -8.40
CA HIS A 66 -2.51 18.11 -6.98
C HIS A 66 -3.19 16.94 -6.27
N ARG A 67 -2.69 16.53 -5.10
CA ARG A 67 -3.24 15.42 -4.32
C ARG A 67 -4.03 15.94 -3.13
N THR A 68 -5.27 16.36 -3.39
CA THR A 68 -6.12 17.08 -2.42
C THR A 68 -7.45 16.38 -2.13
N LEU A 69 -7.83 15.38 -2.91
CA LEU A 69 -9.18 14.79 -2.88
C LEU A 69 -9.40 13.70 -1.84
N GLY A 70 -8.34 13.01 -1.41
CA GLY A 70 -8.46 11.84 -0.55
C GLY A 70 -7.13 11.34 -0.02
N GLY A 71 -7.12 10.11 0.51
CA GLY A 71 -5.93 9.51 1.12
C GLY A 71 -5.81 9.85 2.60
N TRP A 72 -5.04 9.02 3.31
CA TRP A 72 -4.86 9.10 4.76
C TRP A 72 -4.64 10.52 5.28
N LYS A 73 -3.78 11.28 4.60
CA LYS A 73 -3.45 12.67 4.92
C LYS A 73 -4.67 13.60 4.79
N ASN A 74 -5.40 13.54 3.68
CA ASN A 74 -6.53 14.44 3.42
C ASN A 74 -7.81 14.01 4.15
N SER A 75 -7.88 12.77 4.63
CA SER A 75 -8.96 12.28 5.52
C SER A 75 -8.78 12.70 6.98
N GLY A 76 -7.74 13.46 7.32
CA GLY A 76 -7.50 13.94 8.69
C GLY A 76 -7.05 12.86 9.68
N LEU A 77 -6.62 11.70 9.19
CA LEU A 77 -6.08 10.64 10.04
C LEU A 77 -4.72 11.06 10.62
N PRO A 78 -4.29 10.56 11.78
CA PRO A 78 -3.01 10.95 12.37
C PRO A 78 -1.81 10.65 11.46
N TRP A 79 -0.97 11.66 11.21
CA TRP A 79 0.31 11.55 10.52
C TRP A 79 1.23 12.71 10.93
N ARG A 80 2.54 12.61 10.62
CA ARG A 80 3.49 13.71 10.81
C ARG A 80 4.46 13.80 9.64
N GLN A 81 4.94 15.02 9.37
CA GLN A 81 6.09 15.30 8.51
C GLN A 81 7.09 16.10 9.33
N GLY A 82 8.35 15.67 9.32
CA GLY A 82 9.45 16.28 10.06
C GLY A 82 10.78 15.87 9.47
#